data_AF-L7RTC0-F1
#
_entry.id   AF-L7RTC0-F1
#
_cell.length_a   1.000
_cell.length_b   1.000
_cell.length_c   1.000
_cell.angle_alpha   90.00
_cell.angle_beta   90.00
_cell.angle_gamma   90.00
#
_symmetry.space_group_name_H-M   'P 1'
#
loop_
_entity.id
_entity.type
_entity.pdbx_description
1 polymer ?
#
loop_
_entity_poly.entity_id
_entity_poly.type
_entity_poly.pdbx_seq_one_letter_code
_entity_poly.pdbx_strand_id
1 'polypeptide(L)'
;MISGDYAVNKEAAEWIPGIEQVTVKKASSRWSAEVLPPAVTQLMICEAAERVVRSFKAGKAPDPVKLQTPVTIGLEFLYSEMADKASLMPGSRRVDGRKIEFEQPDMPAAYQAFRAAVTLAQRT
;
A
#
# COMPACT_ATOMS: atom_id res chain seq x y z
N MET A 1 9.73 -5.99 -7.22
CA MET A 1 10.66 -5.67 -6.12
C MET A 1 10.09 -4.53 -5.31
N ILE A 2 10.47 -4.41 -4.05
CA ILE A 2 10.19 -3.26 -3.18
C ILE A 2 11.45 -2.90 -2.40
N SER A 3 11.69 -1.61 -2.20
CA SER A 3 12.80 -1.11 -1.39
C SER A 3 12.27 -0.14 -0.36
N GLY A 4 12.71 -0.26 0.89
CA GLY A 4 12.21 0.60 1.96
C GLY A 4 12.67 0.19 3.35
N ASP A 5 11.82 0.48 4.33
CA ASP A 5 12.00 0.02 5.70
C ASP A 5 11.82 -1.49 5.81
N TYR A 6 12.46 -2.10 6.81
CA TYR A 6 12.25 -3.50 7.18
C TYR A 6 10.76 -3.87 7.30
N ALA A 7 9.95 -3.01 7.94
CA ALA A 7 8.52 -3.29 8.14
C ALA A 7 7.73 -3.35 6.83
N VAL A 8 7.96 -2.37 5.93
CA VAL A 8 7.31 -2.32 4.60
C VAL A 8 7.69 -3.54 3.77
N ASN A 9 8.97 -3.91 3.81
CA ASN A 9 9.43 -5.09 3.09
C ASN A 9 8.76 -6.34 3.66
N LYS A 10 8.77 -6.53 4.97
CA LYS A 10 8.15 -7.68 5.63
C LYS A 10 6.68 -7.84 5.22
N GLU A 11 5.89 -6.77 5.33
CA GLU A 11 4.48 -6.74 4.91
C GLU A 11 4.33 -7.12 3.42
N ALA A 12 5.17 -6.57 2.55
CA ALA A 12 5.12 -6.87 1.13
C ALA A 12 5.42 -8.34 0.80
N ALA A 13 6.33 -9.01 1.52
CA ALA A 13 6.58 -10.44 1.30
C ALA A 13 5.49 -11.34 1.87
N GLU A 14 4.83 -10.93 2.94
CA GLU A 14 3.64 -11.62 3.46
C GLU A 14 2.48 -11.51 2.45
N TRP A 15 2.37 -10.37 1.75
CA TRP A 15 1.31 -10.13 0.77
C TRP A 15 1.61 -10.69 -0.63
N ILE A 16 2.87 -10.59 -1.09
CA ILE A 16 3.32 -11.00 -2.42
C ILE A 16 4.48 -11.99 -2.28
N PRO A 17 4.19 -13.30 -2.12
CA PRO A 17 5.22 -14.32 -1.96
C PRO A 17 6.24 -14.29 -3.11
N GLY A 18 7.53 -14.21 -2.76
CA GLY A 18 8.64 -14.17 -3.73
C GLY A 18 8.98 -12.77 -4.26
N ILE A 19 8.34 -11.71 -3.77
CA ILE A 19 8.77 -10.34 -4.10
C ILE A 19 10.20 -10.08 -3.60
N GLU A 20 11.08 -9.62 -4.48
CA GLU A 20 12.42 -9.15 -4.08
C GLU A 20 12.29 -7.94 -3.15
N GLN A 21 12.94 -8.00 -1.99
CA GLN A 21 12.95 -6.96 -0.98
C GLN A 21 14.35 -6.35 -0.83
N VAL A 22 14.43 -5.04 -0.69
CA VAL A 22 15.68 -4.33 -0.36
C VAL A 22 15.48 -3.47 0.87
N THR A 23 15.97 -3.93 2.02
CA THR A 23 15.87 -3.20 3.28
C THR A 23 17.00 -2.19 3.36
N VAL A 24 16.66 -0.90 3.26
CA VAL A 24 17.64 0.21 3.28
C VAL A 24 17.70 0.93 4.62
N LYS A 25 16.70 0.70 5.47
CA LYS A 25 16.64 1.22 6.84
C LYS A 25 15.80 0.31 7.73
N LYS A 26 15.97 0.45 9.04
CA LYS A 26 15.17 -0.21 10.05
C LYS A 26 14.70 0.81 11.08
N ALA A 27 13.39 1.06 11.13
CA ALA A 27 12.79 1.92 12.13
C ALA A 27 13.04 1.38 13.55
N SER A 28 13.55 2.24 14.43
CA SER A 28 13.64 2.00 15.87
C SER A 28 12.46 2.63 16.63
N SER A 29 11.83 3.65 16.04
CA SER A 29 10.57 4.24 16.50
C SER A 29 9.82 4.84 15.31
N ARG A 30 8.66 5.46 15.57
CA ARG A 30 7.92 6.21 14.54
C ARG A 30 8.75 7.32 13.87
N TRP A 31 9.71 7.90 14.60
CA TRP A 31 10.46 9.08 14.17
C TRP A 31 11.98 8.85 14.10
N SER A 32 12.45 7.62 14.29
CA SER A 32 13.88 7.28 14.26
C SER A 32 14.12 5.95 13.55
N ALA A 33 15.25 5.85 12.86
CA ALA A 33 15.65 4.65 12.16
C ALA A 33 17.17 4.52 12.09
N GLU A 34 17.64 3.28 12.05
CA GLU A 34 18.98 2.94 11.59
C GLU A 34 18.97 2.98 10.06
N VAL A 35 19.76 3.87 9.47
CA VAL A 35 19.74 4.14 8.02
C VAL A 35 21.10 3.80 7.43
N LEU A 36 21.11 3.00 6.37
CA LEU A 36 22.34 2.68 5.65
C LEU A 36 22.81 3.88 4.79
N PRO A 37 24.12 4.07 4.59
CA PRO A 37 24.64 5.15 3.75
C PRO A 37 24.09 5.11 2.31
N PRO A 38 23.81 6.27 1.67
CA PRO A 38 23.26 6.33 0.32
C PRO A 38 24.06 5.54 -0.73
N ALA A 39 25.39 5.57 -0.67
CA ALA A 39 26.24 4.83 -1.59
C ALA A 39 26.03 3.31 -1.51
N VAL A 40 25.74 2.79 -0.32
CA VAL A 40 25.47 1.37 -0.08
C VAL A 40 24.07 1.01 -0.59
N THR A 41 23.07 1.81 -0.24
CA THR A 41 21.67 1.52 -0.60
C THR A 41 21.43 1.66 -2.10
N GLN A 42 22.08 2.61 -2.76
CA GLN A 42 22.02 2.74 -4.22
C GLN A 42 22.50 1.45 -4.91
N LEU A 43 23.65 0.91 -4.50
CA LEU A 43 24.18 -0.32 -5.07
C LEU A 43 23.21 -1.49 -4.84
N MET A 44 22.75 -1.67 -3.61
CA MET A 44 21.79 -2.73 -3.25
C MET A 44 20.51 -2.67 -4.10
N ILE A 45 19.94 -1.47 -4.29
CA ILE A 45 18.72 -1.28 -5.08
C ILE A 45 18.98 -1.57 -6.56
N CYS A 46 20.09 -1.06 -7.12
CA CYS A 46 20.44 -1.29 -8.52
C CYS A 46 20.64 -2.78 -8.83
N GLU A 47 21.39 -3.50 -7.99
CA GLU A 47 21.63 -4.93 -8.16
C GLU A 47 20.33 -5.74 -8.02
N ALA A 48 19.47 -5.41 -7.06
CA ALA A 48 18.18 -6.06 -6.89
C ALA A 48 17.24 -5.82 -8.09
N ALA A 49 17.22 -4.58 -8.60
CA ALA A 49 16.47 -4.24 -9.80
C ALA A 49 16.94 -5.05 -11.01
N GLU A 50 18.25 -5.16 -11.20
CA GLU A 50 18.81 -5.99 -12.26
C GLU A 50 18.39 -7.46 -12.12
N ARG A 51 18.54 -8.05 -10.92
CA ARG A 51 18.13 -9.44 -10.66
C ARG A 51 16.65 -9.66 -10.97
N VAL A 52 15.78 -8.78 -10.51
CA VAL A 52 14.32 -8.91 -10.72
C VAL A 52 13.96 -8.81 -12.20
N VAL A 53 14.55 -7.87 -12.94
CA VAL A 53 14.31 -7.75 -14.38
C VAL A 53 14.79 -9.00 -15.12
N ARG A 54 15.95 -9.56 -14.76
CA ARG A 54 16.44 -10.82 -15.32
C ARG A 54 15.52 -11.99 -15.01
N SER A 55 15.09 -12.14 -13.75
CA SER A 55 14.14 -13.18 -13.32
C SER A 55 12.80 -13.06 -14.03
N PHE A 56 12.27 -11.85 -14.19
CA PHE A 56 11.04 -11.59 -14.93
C PHE A 56 11.16 -12.03 -16.40
N LYS A 57 12.24 -11.64 -17.09
CA LYS A 57 12.50 -12.06 -18.48
C LYS A 57 12.67 -13.57 -18.61
N ALA A 58 13.12 -14.26 -17.56
CA ALA A 58 13.25 -15.71 -17.49
C ALA A 58 11.94 -16.42 -17.08
N GLY A 59 10.82 -15.71 -16.93
CA GLY A 59 9.53 -16.28 -16.53
C GLY A 59 9.48 -16.70 -15.05
N LYS A 60 10.37 -16.18 -14.20
CA LYS A 60 10.49 -16.49 -12.77
C LYS A 60 10.03 -15.35 -11.87
N ALA A 61 9.11 -14.52 -12.35
CA ALA A 61 8.54 -13.44 -11.55
C ALA A 61 7.41 -13.96 -10.64
N PRO A 62 7.19 -13.34 -9.47
CA PRO A 62 5.98 -13.56 -8.68
C PRO A 62 4.73 -13.25 -9.49
N ASP A 63 3.65 -13.97 -9.19
CA ASP A 63 2.36 -13.72 -9.83
C ASP A 63 1.82 -12.32 -9.45
N PRO A 64 1.16 -11.62 -10.38
CA PRO A 64 0.45 -10.38 -10.05
C PRO A 64 -0.63 -10.63 -8.99
N VAL A 65 -0.76 -9.71 -8.05
CA VAL A 65 -1.86 -9.74 -7.08
C VAL A 65 -3.19 -9.56 -7.82
N LYS A 66 -4.09 -10.54 -7.68
CA LYS A 66 -5.43 -10.50 -8.25
C LYS A 66 -6.45 -10.40 -7.13
N LEU A 67 -7.33 -9.42 -7.23
CA LEU A 67 -8.46 -9.23 -6.32
C LEU A 67 -9.74 -9.73 -6.97
N GLN A 68 -10.69 -10.17 -6.15
CA GLN A 68 -12.03 -10.50 -6.62
C GLN A 68 -12.82 -9.22 -6.91
N THR A 69 -13.64 -9.27 -7.95
CA THR A 69 -14.55 -8.19 -8.35
C THR A 69 -16.00 -8.61 -8.09
N PRO A 70 -16.89 -7.71 -7.62
CA PRO A 70 -16.62 -6.31 -7.29
C PRO A 70 -15.70 -6.15 -6.07
N VAL A 71 -14.94 -5.05 -6.05
CA VAL A 71 -14.00 -4.74 -4.97
C VAL A 71 -14.76 -4.00 -3.87
N THR A 72 -14.85 -4.59 -2.68
CA THR A 72 -15.36 -3.93 -1.49
C THR A 72 -14.22 -3.23 -0.76
N ILE A 73 -14.34 -1.92 -0.57
CA ILE A 73 -13.35 -1.10 0.14
C ILE A 73 -13.93 -0.71 1.50
N GLY A 74 -13.23 -1.04 2.58
CA GLY A 74 -13.52 -0.57 3.93
C GLY A 74 -12.48 0.45 4.39
N LEU A 75 -12.93 1.64 4.78
CA LEU A 75 -12.06 2.72 5.27
C LEU A 75 -12.38 3.03 6.72
N GLU A 76 -11.38 2.87 7.58
CA GLU A 76 -11.43 3.29 8.98
C GLU A 76 -10.61 4.57 9.17
N PHE A 77 -11.22 5.57 9.80
CA PHE A 77 -10.61 6.88 10.02
C PHE A 77 -10.21 7.10 11.49
N LEU A 78 -9.36 8.08 11.75
CA LEU A 78 -8.93 8.40 13.13
C LEU A 78 -10.06 9.00 13.99
N TYR A 79 -10.94 9.79 13.39
CA TYR A 79 -12.03 10.50 14.08
C TYR A 79 -13.37 10.26 13.41
N SER A 80 -14.47 10.30 14.17
CA SER A 80 -15.82 10.11 13.63
C SER A 80 -16.21 11.20 12.62
N GLU A 81 -15.77 12.44 12.82
CA GLU A 81 -16.02 13.56 11.90
C GLU A 81 -15.45 13.31 10.49
N MET A 82 -14.34 12.56 10.39
CA MET A 82 -13.75 12.20 9.09
C MET A 82 -14.65 11.21 8.35
N ALA A 83 -15.21 10.24 9.07
CA ALA A 83 -16.16 9.28 8.52
C ALA A 83 -17.49 9.97 8.15
N ASP A 84 -17.95 10.96 8.90
CA ASP A 84 -19.13 11.75 8.56
C ASP A 84 -18.94 12.48 7.22
N LYS A 85 -17.80 13.16 7.05
CA LYS A 85 -17.47 13.83 5.79
C LYS A 85 -17.30 12.86 4.62
N ALA A 86 -16.58 11.76 4.83
CA ALA A 86 -16.37 10.75 3.79
C ALA A 86 -17.69 10.07 3.37
N SER A 87 -18.68 10.00 4.26
CA SER A 87 -20.01 9.46 3.97
C SER A 87 -20.81 10.31 2.97
N LEU A 88 -20.35 11.53 2.65
CA LEU A 88 -20.92 12.36 1.58
C LEU A 88 -20.64 11.78 0.18
N MET A 89 -19.68 10.86 0.05
CA MET A 89 -19.41 10.18 -1.21
C MET A 89 -20.60 9.27 -1.57
N PRO A 90 -21.21 9.43 -2.75
CA PRO A 90 -22.30 8.56 -3.19
C PRO A 90 -21.89 7.08 -3.20
N GLY A 91 -22.80 6.21 -2.75
CA GLY A 91 -22.56 4.77 -2.67
C GLY A 91 -21.75 4.32 -1.45
N SER A 92 -21.29 5.24 -0.60
CA SER A 92 -20.69 4.89 0.69
C SER A 92 -21.76 4.60 1.75
N ARG A 93 -21.44 3.66 2.64
CA ARG A 93 -22.28 3.27 3.78
C ARG A 93 -21.47 3.32 5.05
N ARG A 94 -21.98 3.98 6.09
CA ARG A 94 -21.42 3.95 7.44
C ARG A 94 -21.66 2.57 8.06
N VAL A 95 -20.60 1.90 8.50
CA VAL A 95 -20.68 0.56 9.10
C VAL A 95 -20.20 0.52 10.55
N ASP A 96 -19.51 1.56 11.01
CA ASP A 96 -19.14 1.77 12.41
C ASP A 96 -18.92 3.28 12.67
N GLY A 97 -18.70 3.69 13.92
CA GLY A 97 -18.48 5.07 14.35
C GLY A 97 -17.33 5.79 13.63
N ARG A 98 -16.36 5.05 13.08
CA ARG A 98 -15.24 5.61 12.29
C ARG A 98 -15.02 4.91 10.95
N LYS A 99 -15.92 4.01 10.52
CA LYS A 99 -15.70 3.16 9.33
C LYS A 99 -16.80 3.33 8.28
N ILE A 100 -16.41 3.54 7.03
CA ILE A 100 -17.31 3.47 5.88
C ILE A 100 -16.92 2.31 4.96
N GLU A 101 -17.88 1.82 4.19
CA GLU A 101 -17.67 0.83 3.13
C GLU A 101 -18.33 1.26 1.83
N PHE A 102 -17.75 0.87 0.70
CA PHE A 102 -18.33 1.05 -0.64
C PHE A 102 -17.79 -0.03 -1.57
N GLU A 103 -18.55 -0.33 -2.62
CA GLU A 103 -18.17 -1.31 -3.64
C GLU A 103 -17.87 -0.62 -4.97
N GLN A 104 -16.91 -1.15 -5.72
CA GLN A 104 -16.53 -0.67 -7.05
C GLN A 104 -16.32 -1.84 -8.00
N PRO A 105 -16.58 -1.67 -9.31
CA PRO A 105 -16.53 -2.76 -10.28
C PRO A 105 -15.13 -3.36 -10.46
N ASP A 106 -14.08 -2.55 -10.29
CA ASP A 106 -12.69 -2.95 -10.47
C ASP A 106 -11.72 -2.13 -9.59
N MET A 107 -10.43 -2.51 -9.61
CA MET A 107 -9.41 -1.85 -8.80
C MET A 107 -9.15 -0.38 -9.18
N PRO A 108 -9.14 0.02 -10.47
CA PRO A 108 -9.08 1.43 -10.85
C PRO A 108 -10.22 2.28 -10.26
N ALA A 109 -11.47 1.84 -10.39
CA ALA A 109 -12.62 2.53 -9.80
C ALA A 109 -12.55 2.55 -8.27
N ALA A 110 -12.14 1.43 -7.64
CA ALA A 110 -11.88 1.33 -6.20
C ALA A 110 -10.87 2.37 -5.73
N TYR A 111 -9.75 2.53 -6.44
CA TYR A 111 -8.71 3.50 -6.08
C TYR A 111 -9.19 4.94 -6.22
N GLN A 112 -9.96 5.27 -7.27
CA GLN A 112 -10.53 6.60 -7.45
C GLN A 112 -11.56 6.93 -6.36
N ALA A 113 -12.46 6.00 -6.04
CA ALA A 113 -13.43 6.16 -4.96
C ALA A 113 -12.74 6.30 -3.59
N PHE A 114 -11.72 5.50 -3.31
CA PHE A 114 -10.86 5.66 -2.14
C PHE A 114 -10.28 7.07 -2.04
N ARG A 115 -9.69 7.57 -3.13
CA ARG A 115 -9.11 8.91 -3.18
C ARG A 115 -10.16 9.99 -2.91
N ALA A 116 -11.36 9.86 -3.50
CA ALA A 116 -12.45 10.79 -3.27
C ALA A 116 -12.90 10.80 -1.80
N ALA A 117 -13.12 9.62 -1.20
CA ALA A 117 -13.49 9.49 0.20
C ALA A 117 -12.44 10.09 1.16
N VAL A 118 -11.15 9.83 0.90
CA VAL A 118 -10.04 10.38 1.71
C VAL A 118 -9.95 11.90 1.57
N THR A 119 -10.16 12.44 0.36
CA THR A 119 -10.18 13.90 0.15
C THR A 119 -11.33 14.56 0.91
N LEU A 120 -12.53 13.98 0.89
CA LEU A 120 -13.67 14.47 1.69
C LEU A 120 -13.39 14.41 3.19
N ALA A 121 -12.69 13.37 3.65
CA ALA A 121 -12.33 13.18 5.05
C ALA A 121 -11.30 14.18 5.60
N GLN A 122 -10.71 15.04 4.75
CA GLN A 122 -9.70 16.00 5.20
C GLN A 122 -10.26 16.96 6.24
N ARG A 123 -9.44 17.21 7.27
CA ARG A 123 -9.70 18.24 8.27
C ARG A 123 -9.20 19.56 7.69
N THR A 124 -10.06 20.57 7.71
CA THR A 124 -9.69 21.98 7.48
C THR A 124 -8.95 22.53 8.69
#